data_AF-A0A3Q3LBG2-F1
#
_entry.id   AF-A0A3Q3LBG2-F1
#
_cell.length_a   1.000
_cell.length_b   1.000
_cell.length_c   1.000
_cell.angle_alpha   90.00
_cell.angle_beta   90.00
_cell.angle_gamma   90.00
#
_symmetry.space_group_name_H-M   'P 1'
#
loop_
_entity.id
_entity.type
_entity.pdbx_description
1 polymer ?
#
loop_
_entity_poly.entity_id
_entity_poly.type
_entity_poly.pdbx_seq_one_letter_code
_entity_poly.pdbx_strand_id
1 'polypeptide(L)'
;MSSLLREEMQRVLFRPAKQRLVEFIEIEEPSHGRHFLCSGTKKSHTKRSSIQECYRRTEVWSLQDLTLVDGRDPDVDDPCFLLHFDKVRTVTAISCSAKYAIVRALVALSDRHCQRSLKLRNFDWTYIKPTSFYSNRGDCVVLTQICFYAFNLVCLSMCPVPLDA
;
A
#
# COMPACT_ATOMS: atom_id res chain seq x y z
N MET A 1 3.77 -1.98 -7.97
CA MET A 1 4.04 -0.53 -8.05
C MET A 1 5.55 -0.30 -8.16
N SER A 2 5.97 0.65 -8.98
CA SER A 2 7.39 0.87 -9.33
C SER A 2 8.25 1.18 -8.11
N SER A 3 9.28 0.37 -7.88
CA SER A 3 10.28 0.55 -6.80
C SER A 3 10.97 1.92 -6.89
N LEU A 4 11.15 2.44 -8.10
CA LEU A 4 11.77 3.74 -8.36
C LEU A 4 10.94 4.90 -7.82
N LEU A 5 9.61 4.89 -8.05
CA LEU A 5 8.72 5.94 -7.54
C LEU A 5 8.70 5.96 -6.01
N ARG A 6 8.65 4.77 -5.38
CA ARG A 6 8.73 4.64 -3.93
C ARG A 6 10.02 5.24 -3.37
N GLU A 7 11.15 4.94 -4.01
CA GLU A 7 12.46 5.46 -3.61
C GLU A 7 12.55 6.97 -3.79
N GLU A 8 12.04 7.49 -4.92
CA GLU A 8 11.98 8.92 -5.18
C GLU A 8 11.13 9.65 -4.13
N MET A 9 9.91 9.18 -3.87
CA MET A 9 9.04 9.76 -2.83
C MET A 9 9.70 9.70 -1.45
N GLN A 10 10.31 8.56 -1.11
CA GLN A 10 11.07 8.43 0.13
C GLN A 10 12.20 9.46 0.19
N ARG A 11 12.95 9.68 -0.89
CA ARG A 11 14.08 10.61 -0.97
C ARG A 11 13.64 12.08 -0.90
N VAL A 12 12.60 12.45 -1.65
CA VAL A 12 12.18 13.84 -1.84
C VAL A 12 11.23 14.32 -0.74
N LEU A 13 10.29 13.50 -0.29
CA LEU A 13 9.25 13.93 0.65
C LEU A 13 9.53 13.49 2.09
N PHE A 14 9.96 12.25 2.28
CA PHE A 14 10.02 11.64 3.62
C PHE A 14 11.38 11.79 4.30
N ARG A 15 12.50 11.54 3.60
CA ARG A 15 13.86 11.66 4.15
C ARG A 15 14.15 13.06 4.71
N PRO A 16 13.81 14.19 4.04
CA PRO A 16 14.07 15.52 4.58
C PRO A 16 13.23 15.85 5.82
N ALA A 17 12.08 15.19 5.98
CA ALA A 17 11.26 15.27 7.18
C ALA A 17 11.68 14.26 8.26
N LYS A 18 12.78 13.50 8.06
CA LYS A 18 13.22 12.37 8.90
C LYS A 18 12.11 11.34 9.14
N GLN A 19 11.28 11.13 8.12
CA GLN A 19 10.20 10.16 8.11
C GLN A 19 10.57 8.96 7.23
N ARG A 20 9.94 7.81 7.52
CA ARG A 20 9.96 6.64 6.66
C ARG A 20 8.61 6.49 5.98
N LEU A 21 8.61 6.42 4.65
CA LEU A 21 7.44 6.05 3.86
C LEU A 21 7.14 4.57 4.12
N VAL A 22 5.90 4.28 4.48
CA VAL A 22 5.44 2.92 4.82
C VAL A 22 4.67 2.36 3.64
N GLU A 23 3.61 3.05 3.23
CA GLU A 23 2.83 2.73 2.04
C GLU A 23 2.37 4.00 1.33
N PHE A 24 2.20 3.93 0.01
CA PHE A 24 1.57 4.97 -0.77
C PHE A 24 0.68 4.35 -1.84
N ILE A 25 -0.36 5.07 -2.22
CA ILE A 25 -1.26 4.73 -3.32
C ILE A 25 -1.54 5.95 -4.16
N GLU A 26 -1.83 5.74 -5.44
CA GLU A 26 -2.38 6.79 -6.29
C GLU A 26 -3.89 6.92 -6.03
N ILE A 27 -4.37 8.16 -6.03
CA ILE A 27 -5.77 8.52 -5.77
C ILE A 27 -6.31 9.39 -6.90
N GLU A 28 -7.61 9.30 -7.11
CA GLU A 28 -8.32 10.19 -8.01
C GLU A 28 -8.62 11.52 -7.31
N GLU A 29 -8.27 12.61 -7.98
CA GLU A 29 -8.55 13.98 -7.55
C GLU A 29 -9.04 14.78 -8.77
N PRO A 30 -9.95 15.75 -8.59
CA PRO A 30 -10.47 16.55 -9.70
C PRO A 30 -9.40 17.41 -10.38
N SER A 31 -8.34 17.75 -9.66
CA SER A 31 -7.24 18.57 -10.16
C SER A 31 -6.33 17.80 -11.11
N HIS A 32 -5.81 18.52 -12.12
CA HIS A 32 -4.87 17.95 -13.08
C HIS A 32 -3.58 17.45 -12.39
N GLY A 33 -3.12 16.26 -12.78
CA GLY A 33 -1.89 15.64 -12.28
C GLY A 33 -2.13 14.37 -11.45
N ARG A 34 -1.05 13.69 -11.09
CA ARG A 34 -1.12 12.47 -10.27
C ARG A 34 -1.08 12.81 -8.79
N HIS A 35 -2.03 12.25 -8.05
CA HIS A 35 -2.22 12.53 -6.64
C HIS A 35 -1.98 11.26 -5.84
N PHE A 36 -1.33 11.39 -4.68
CA PHE A 36 -0.90 10.23 -3.90
C PHE A 36 -1.28 10.39 -2.44
N LEU A 37 -1.92 9.35 -1.90
CA LEU A 37 -2.10 9.20 -0.46
C LEU A 37 -0.93 8.39 0.09
N CYS A 38 -0.23 8.96 1.08
CA CYS A 38 0.95 8.33 1.67
C CYS A 38 0.80 8.16 3.18
N SER A 39 1.28 7.02 3.69
CA SER A 39 1.41 6.75 5.11
C SER A 39 2.90 6.68 5.49
N GLY A 40 3.27 7.23 6.64
CA GLY A 40 4.65 7.24 7.07
C GLY A 40 4.81 7.41 8.58
N THR A 41 6.01 7.13 9.05
CA THR A 41 6.37 7.20 10.48
C THR A 41 7.43 8.27 10.69
N LYS A 42 7.30 9.06 11.76
CA LYS A 42 8.36 9.98 12.20
C LYS A 42 9.36 9.22 13.07
N LYS A 43 10.66 9.41 12.81
CA LYS A 43 11.69 9.14 13.83
C LYS A 43 11.85 10.41 14.68
N SER A 44 12.00 10.25 16.00
CA SER A 44 12.20 11.35 16.95
C SER A 44 13.36 12.26 16.52
N HIS A 45 13.17 13.58 16.69
CA HIS A 45 14.08 14.73 16.45
C HIS A 45 14.04 15.43 15.07
N THR A 46 13.45 16.64 15.04
CA THR A 46 13.39 17.70 13.98
C THR A 46 14.80 18.18 13.50
N LYS A 47 15.07 18.91 12.39
CA LYS A 47 14.35 19.71 11.36
C LYS A 47 15.22 19.82 10.04
N ARG A 48 14.65 20.38 8.94
CA ARG A 48 15.16 20.83 7.59
C ARG A 48 15.40 19.74 6.50
N SER A 49 15.11 19.91 5.19
CA SER A 49 14.85 21.08 4.31
C SER A 49 14.19 20.73 2.94
N SER A 50 13.90 21.79 2.15
CA SER A 50 13.74 21.92 0.67
C SER A 50 12.96 20.86 -0.12
N ILE A 51 11.77 21.25 -0.60
CA ILE A 51 11.00 20.52 -1.60
C ILE A 51 11.52 20.92 -2.99
N GLN A 52 12.02 19.95 -3.77
CA GLN A 52 12.21 20.09 -5.22
C GLN A 52 10.84 20.20 -5.91
N GLU A 53 10.75 21.01 -6.96
CA GLU A 53 9.52 21.47 -7.63
C GLU A 53 8.54 20.38 -8.10
N CYS A 54 8.92 19.10 -8.19
CA CYS A 54 8.08 18.07 -8.81
C CYS A 54 7.00 17.46 -7.90
N TYR A 55 7.18 17.44 -6.58
CA TYR A 55 6.20 16.84 -5.65
C TYR A 55 5.87 17.79 -4.51
N ARG A 56 4.60 18.18 -4.40
CA ARG A 56 4.12 19.08 -3.36
C ARG A 56 3.23 18.32 -2.37
N ARG A 57 3.55 18.44 -1.08
CA ARG A 57 2.69 17.94 0.00
C ARG A 57 1.54 18.91 0.21
N THR A 58 0.30 18.44 0.05
CA THR A 58 -0.93 19.24 0.15
C THR A 58 -1.47 19.26 1.57
N GLU A 59 -1.75 18.08 2.13
CA GLU A 59 -2.27 17.92 3.49
C GLU A 59 -1.46 16.89 4.29
N VAL A 60 -1.48 17.02 5.63
CA VAL A 60 -0.85 16.09 6.56
C VAL A 60 -1.78 15.90 7.74
N TRP A 61 -2.12 14.64 8.02
CA TRP A 61 -2.97 14.26 9.14
C TRP A 61 -2.22 13.34 10.10
N SER A 62 -2.52 13.45 11.40
CA SER A 62 -1.99 12.54 12.40
C SER A 62 -2.80 11.24 12.41
N LEU A 63 -2.13 10.10 12.46
CA LEU A 63 -2.81 8.82 12.60
C LEU A 63 -3.59 8.71 13.93
N GLN A 64 -3.19 9.47 14.96
CA GLN A 64 -3.88 9.48 16.25
C GLN A 64 -5.29 10.09 16.14
N ASP A 65 -5.47 11.04 15.22
CA ASP A 65 -6.74 11.74 15.01
C ASP A 65 -7.69 10.93 14.12
N LEU A 66 -7.20 9.89 13.44
CA LEU A 66 -8.02 9.01 12.62
C LEU A 66 -8.85 8.11 13.53
N THR A 67 -10.17 8.32 13.59
CA THR A 67 -11.07 7.60 14.50
C THR A 67 -11.67 6.35 13.87
N LEU A 68 -11.96 6.39 12.58
CA LEU A 68 -12.62 5.34 11.82
C LEU A 68 -12.16 5.38 10.35
N VAL A 69 -12.02 4.21 9.73
CA VAL A 69 -11.97 4.05 8.27
C VAL A 69 -13.19 3.28 7.82
N ASP A 70 -13.98 3.87 6.93
CA ASP A 70 -15.22 3.30 6.41
C ASP A 70 -15.04 2.94 4.93
N GLY A 71 -15.19 1.66 4.59
CA GLY A 71 -15.07 1.14 3.23
C GLY A 71 -16.28 1.41 2.35
N ARG A 72 -17.30 2.14 2.84
CA ARG A 72 -18.60 2.39 2.21
C ARG A 72 -19.41 1.11 2.07
N ASP A 73 -19.43 0.51 0.89
CA ASP A 73 -20.23 -0.68 0.61
C ASP A 73 -19.30 -1.89 0.49
N PRO A 74 -19.42 -2.92 1.36
CA PRO A 74 -18.58 -4.12 1.30
C PRO A 74 -18.99 -5.07 0.17
N ASP A 75 -20.20 -4.95 -0.39
CA ASP A 75 -20.76 -5.85 -1.39
C ASP A 75 -20.53 -5.35 -2.82
N VAL A 76 -19.96 -4.15 -2.96
CA VAL A 76 -19.63 -3.51 -4.25
C VAL A 76 -18.11 -3.36 -4.36
N ASP A 77 -17.57 -3.67 -5.54
CA ASP A 77 -16.14 -3.45 -5.84
C ASP A 77 -15.85 -1.95 -6.07
N ASP A 78 -15.90 -1.19 -4.97
CA ASP A 78 -15.75 0.26 -4.93
C ASP A 78 -14.40 0.67 -4.31
N PRO A 79 -13.53 1.37 -5.06
CA PRO A 79 -12.22 1.76 -4.57
C PRO A 79 -12.25 2.98 -3.65
N CYS A 80 -13.43 3.55 -3.41
CA CYS A 80 -13.60 4.70 -2.54
C CYS A 80 -13.79 4.30 -1.08
N PHE A 81 -13.33 5.15 -0.17
CA PHE A 81 -13.42 4.95 1.27
C PHE A 81 -13.37 6.30 1.99
N LEU A 82 -13.81 6.30 3.25
CA LEU A 82 -13.88 7.48 4.09
C LEU A 82 -12.87 7.39 5.23
N LEU A 83 -12.13 8.47 5.45
CA LEU A 83 -11.26 8.66 6.59
C LEU A 83 -11.92 9.64 7.56
N HIS A 84 -12.25 9.17 8.76
CA HIS A 84 -12.92 9.97 9.78
C HIS A 84 -11.89 10.59 10.73
N PHE A 85 -11.56 11.86 10.48
CA PHE A 85 -10.83 12.73 11.41
C PHE A 85 -11.82 13.67 12.12
N ASP A 86 -11.40 14.91 12.41
CA ASP A 86 -12.30 16.03 12.73
C ASP A 86 -13.28 16.30 11.59
N LYS A 87 -12.79 16.22 10.35
CA LYS A 87 -13.56 16.28 9.11
C LYS A 87 -13.47 14.94 8.39
N VAL A 88 -14.61 14.44 7.92
CA VAL A 88 -14.64 13.24 7.06
C VAL A 88 -14.01 13.57 5.70
N ARG A 89 -13.03 12.76 5.30
CA ARG A 89 -12.34 12.87 4.01
C ARG A 89 -12.69 11.68 3.14
N THR A 90 -13.28 11.94 1.98
CA THR A 90 -13.54 10.94 0.95
C THR A 90 -12.29 10.76 0.11
N VAL A 91 -11.86 9.51 -0.10
CA VAL A 91 -10.70 9.17 -0.91
C VAL A 91 -11.11 8.11 -1.91
N THR A 92 -10.79 8.30 -3.19
CA THR A 92 -10.97 7.30 -4.23
C THR A 92 -9.62 6.81 -4.68
N ALA A 93 -9.29 5.54 -4.40
CA ALA A 93 -8.06 4.94 -4.91
C ALA A 93 -8.21 4.59 -6.40
N ILE A 94 -7.09 4.45 -7.12
CA ILE A 94 -7.13 3.95 -8.51
C ILE A 94 -7.59 2.48 -8.65
N SER A 95 -7.68 1.74 -7.55
CA SER A 95 -8.22 0.38 -7.51
C SER A 95 -8.58 -0.06 -6.09
N CYS A 96 -9.47 -1.06 -5.97
CA CYS A 96 -9.81 -1.67 -4.68
C CYS A 96 -8.60 -2.31 -4.01
N SER A 97 -7.71 -2.92 -4.80
CA SER A 97 -6.46 -3.48 -4.29
C SER A 97 -5.58 -2.42 -3.58
N ALA A 98 -5.57 -1.19 -4.09
CA ALA A 98 -4.86 -0.06 -3.51
C ALA A 98 -5.56 0.45 -2.23
N LYS A 99 -6.89 0.55 -2.23
CA LYS A 99 -7.70 0.82 -1.02
C LYS A 99 -7.34 -0.16 0.10
N TYR A 100 -7.40 -1.47 -0.16
CA TYR A 100 -7.02 -2.47 0.85
C TYR A 100 -5.53 -2.42 1.23
N ALA A 101 -4.62 -2.04 0.33
CA ALA A 101 -3.19 -1.90 0.65
C ALA A 101 -2.94 -0.76 1.65
N ILE A 102 -3.51 0.43 1.42
CA ILE A 102 -3.31 1.56 2.33
C ILE A 102 -3.97 1.32 3.69
N VAL A 103 -5.17 0.73 3.73
CA VAL A 103 -5.87 0.45 4.99
C VAL A 103 -5.10 -0.56 5.85
N ARG A 104 -4.52 -1.60 5.23
CA ARG A 104 -3.61 -2.53 5.93
C ARG A 104 -2.42 -1.81 6.57
N ALA A 105 -1.80 -0.90 5.82
CA ALA A 105 -0.70 -0.11 6.34
C ALA A 105 -1.14 0.76 7.54
N LEU A 106 -2.32 1.40 7.46
CA LEU A 106 -2.86 2.22 8.54
C LEU A 106 -3.16 1.39 9.81
N VAL A 107 -3.77 0.21 9.67
CA VAL A 107 -4.00 -0.71 10.80
C VAL A 107 -2.68 -1.12 11.44
N ALA A 108 -1.72 -1.57 10.64
CA ALA A 108 -0.41 -1.98 11.14
C ALA A 108 0.33 -0.83 11.85
N LEU A 109 0.19 0.41 11.35
CA LEU A 109 0.77 1.59 11.97
C LEU A 109 0.07 1.98 13.27
N SER A 110 -1.26 1.85 13.33
CA SER A 110 -2.04 2.16 14.53
C SER A 110 -1.72 1.18 15.66
N ASP A 111 -1.69 -0.11 15.34
CA ASP A 111 -1.32 -1.18 16.27
C ASP A 111 0.11 -0.95 16.83
N ARG A 112 1.08 -0.59 15.98
CA ARG A 112 2.49 -0.43 16.37
C ARG A 112 2.82 0.89 17.08
N HIS A 113 2.21 2.00 16.69
CA HIS A 113 2.63 3.33 17.12
C HIS A 113 1.59 4.10 17.94
N CYS A 114 0.31 3.74 17.82
CA CYS A 114 -0.76 4.34 18.62
C CYS A 114 -1.20 3.43 19.77
N GLN A 115 -0.73 2.17 19.81
CA GLN A 115 -1.17 1.15 20.77
C GLN A 115 -2.70 1.03 20.81
N ARG A 116 -3.34 1.26 19.66
CA ARG A 116 -4.79 1.35 19.51
C ARG A 116 -5.21 0.52 18.32
N SER A 117 -6.28 -0.26 18.49
CA SER A 117 -6.95 -0.90 17.36
C SER A 117 -7.71 0.17 16.56
N LEU A 118 -7.33 0.36 15.30
CA LEU A 118 -8.03 1.25 14.39
C LEU A 118 -9.40 0.65 14.04
N LYS A 119 -10.47 1.42 14.28
CA LYS A 119 -11.82 0.99 13.93
C LYS A 119 -11.98 0.98 12.41
N LEU A 120 -12.45 -0.14 11.89
CA LEU A 120 -12.80 -0.33 10.48
C LEU A 120 -14.29 -0.64 10.38
N ARG A 121 -14.94 -0.08 9.37
CA ARG A 121 -16.33 -0.39 9.00
C ARG A 121 -16.38 -0.72 7.51
N ASN A 122 -17.22 -1.67 7.11
CA ASN A 122 -17.41 -2.04 5.70
C ASN A 122 -16.10 -2.50 5.02
N PHE A 123 -15.28 -3.26 5.74
CA PHE A 123 -14.12 -3.96 5.20
C PHE A 123 -14.19 -5.42 5.59
N ASP A 124 -13.83 -6.30 4.66
CA ASP A 124 -13.57 -7.70 4.98
C ASP A 124 -12.22 -7.82 5.71
N TRP A 125 -12.28 -8.25 6.98
CA TRP A 125 -11.11 -8.44 7.84
C TRP A 125 -10.10 -9.44 7.28
N THR A 126 -10.55 -10.41 6.47
CA THR A 126 -9.70 -11.42 5.82
C THR A 126 -8.67 -10.76 4.89
N TYR A 127 -9.06 -9.67 4.23
CA TYR A 127 -8.18 -8.88 3.35
C TYR A 127 -7.34 -7.84 4.10
N ILE A 128 -7.66 -7.55 5.36
CA ILE A 128 -6.97 -6.56 6.20
C ILE A 128 -5.89 -7.20 7.07
N LYS A 129 -6.23 -8.23 7.84
CA LYS A 129 -5.27 -9.03 8.58
C LYS A 129 -5.22 -10.38 7.89
N PRO A 130 -4.24 -10.63 7.01
CA PRO A 130 -4.11 -11.94 6.42
C PRO A 130 -4.01 -12.95 7.56
N THR A 131 -4.99 -13.84 7.67
CA THR A 131 -4.77 -15.12 8.35
C THR A 131 -3.54 -15.74 7.68
N SER A 132 -2.70 -16.41 8.47
CA SER A 132 -1.38 -16.94 8.08
C SER A 132 -1.28 -17.59 6.68
N PHE A 133 -2.38 -18.04 6.10
CA PHE A 133 -2.50 -18.53 4.72
C PHE A 133 -2.09 -17.56 3.59
N TYR A 134 -2.24 -16.24 3.74
CA TYR A 134 -1.99 -15.26 2.66
C TYR A 134 -0.91 -14.21 2.98
N SER A 135 -0.16 -14.40 4.07
CA SER A 135 0.64 -13.34 4.68
C SER A 135 1.93 -12.97 3.94
N ASN A 136 2.32 -13.66 2.87
CA ASN A 136 3.51 -13.30 2.09
C ASN A 136 3.16 -13.07 0.62
N ARG A 137 2.69 -11.85 0.29
CA ARG A 137 2.51 -11.41 -1.11
C ARG A 137 3.81 -11.46 -1.92
N GLY A 138 4.98 -11.37 -1.27
CA GLY A 138 6.27 -11.59 -1.94
C GLY A 138 6.51 -13.06 -2.22
N ASP A 139 6.36 -13.91 -1.19
CA ASP A 139 6.68 -15.33 -1.31
C ASP A 139 5.69 -16.08 -2.18
N CYS A 140 4.41 -15.72 -2.24
CA CYS A 140 3.46 -16.38 -3.14
C CYS A 140 3.78 -16.09 -4.61
N VAL A 141 4.25 -14.89 -4.94
CA VAL A 141 4.65 -14.53 -6.32
C VAL A 141 5.96 -15.23 -6.68
N VAL A 142 6.93 -15.23 -5.76
CA VAL A 142 8.19 -15.96 -5.91
C VAL A 142 7.95 -17.46 -6.04
N LEU A 143 7.08 -18.04 -5.20
CA LEU A 143 6.69 -19.45 -5.23
C LEU A 143 5.99 -19.79 -6.54
N THR A 144 5.06 -18.95 -7.00
CA THR A 144 4.39 -19.14 -8.29
C THR A 144 5.41 -19.13 -9.42
N GLN A 145 6.36 -18.19 -9.42
CA GLN A 145 7.41 -18.10 -10.41
C GLN A 145 8.36 -19.31 -10.37
N ILE A 146 8.76 -19.78 -9.19
CA ILE A 146 9.55 -21.01 -9.00
C ILE A 146 8.78 -22.23 -9.53
N CYS A 147 7.49 -22.35 -9.21
CA CYS A 147 6.64 -23.43 -9.71
C CYS A 147 6.56 -23.42 -11.24
N PHE A 148 6.36 -22.26 -11.86
CA PHE A 148 6.37 -22.14 -13.33
C PHE A 148 7.70 -22.58 -13.96
N TYR A 149 8.83 -22.18 -13.38
CA TYR A 149 10.14 -22.64 -13.85
C TYR A 149 10.33 -24.15 -13.68
N ALA A 150 9.90 -24.72 -12.55
CA ALA A 150 9.97 -26.15 -12.32
C ALA A 150 9.12 -26.94 -13.32
N PHE A 151 7.88 -26.50 -13.59
CA PHE A 151 7.02 -27.13 -14.61
C PHE A 151 7.65 -27.07 -16.00
N ASN A 152 8.24 -25.94 -16.40
CA ASN A 152 8.92 -25.82 -17.69
C ASN A 152 10.12 -26.77 -17.81
N LEU A 153 10.91 -26.95 -16.75
CA LEU A 153 12.04 -27.89 -16.73
C LEU A 153 11.57 -29.35 -16.81
N VAL A 154 10.48 -29.70 -16.12
CA VAL A 154 9.87 -31.03 -16.22
C VAL A 154 9.38 -31.29 -17.65
N CYS A 155 8.69 -30.32 -18.27
CA CYS A 155 8.24 -30.44 -19.66
C CYS A 155 9.42 -30.64 -20.62
N LEU A 156 10.53 -29.93 -20.44
CA LEU A 156 11.75 -30.12 -21.25
C LEU A 156 12.41 -31.49 -21.04
N SER A 157 12.36 -32.04 -19.82
CA SER A 157 12.91 -33.37 -19.52
C SER A 157 12.10 -34.52 -20.13
N MET A 158 10.82 -34.26 -20.45
CA MET A 158 9.91 -35.24 -21.04
C MET A 158 9.84 -35.13 -22.57
N CYS A 159 10.60 -34.23 -23.19
CA CYS A 159 10.73 -34.18 -24.64
C CYS A 159 11.63 -35.34 -25.10
N PRO A 160 11.15 -36.24 -25.98
CA PRO A 160 11.98 -37.29 -26.53
C PRO A 160 13.13 -36.67 -27.33
N VAL A 161 14.36 -37.04 -27.00
CA VAL A 161 15.54 -36.68 -27.77
C VAL A 161 15.40 -37.31 -29.17
N PRO A 162 15.47 -36.54 -30.26
CA PRO A 162 15.52 -37.11 -31.60
C PRO A 162 16.75 -38.03 -31.66
N LEU A 163 16.53 -39.32 -31.84
CA LEU A 163 17.61 -40.24 -32.20
C LEU A 163 17.88 -39.98 -33.68
N ASP A 164 18.96 -39.27 -33.97
CA ASP A 164 19.47 -39.11 -35.34
C ASP A 164 19.74 -40.51 -35.92
N ALA A 165 19.10 -40.78 -37.07
CA ALA A 165 19.24 -42.01 -37.84
C ALA A 165 20.38 -41.89 -38.87
#